data_AF-A0A2J4GAE3-F1
#
_entry.id   AF-A0A2J4GAE3-F1
#
_cell.length_a   1.000
_cell.length_b   1.000
_cell.length_c   1.000
_cell.angle_alpha   90.00
_cell.angle_beta   90.00
_cell.angle_gamma   90.00
#
_symmetry.space_group_name_H-M   'P 1'
#
loop_
_entity.id
_entity.type
_entity.pdbx_description
1 polymer ?
#
loop_
_entity_poly.entity_id
_entity_poly.type
_entity_poly.pdbx_seq_one_letter_code
_entity_poly.pdbx_strand_id
1 'polypeptide(L)'
;MRGSQLQRTLLRVAERLENLALYEGAKWFQPENNVSGKQCPLCGAWGVEVRRRYYRCPKCGLEWTRDWAACYNAAKLFLKACRAERHLETLQSWLQNHPRAPTHGTRERPAGPGPSSRHGPTAARRVPRAAR
;
A
#
# COMPACT_ATOMS: atom_id res chain seq x y z
N MET A 1 -11.45 9.60 11.33
CA MET A 1 -10.91 10.36 10.18
C MET A 1 -11.91 11.35 9.57
N ARG A 2 -13.12 11.56 10.11
CA ARG A 2 -14.08 12.51 9.52
C ARG A 2 -13.69 13.95 9.84
N GLY A 3 -13.62 14.82 8.83
CA GLY A 3 -13.45 16.27 8.97
C GLY A 3 -12.02 16.80 8.97
N SER A 4 -10.98 15.98 8.74
CA SER A 4 -9.59 16.46 8.78
C SER A 4 -9.14 17.14 7.48
N GLN A 5 -8.17 18.05 7.58
CA GLN A 5 -7.54 18.69 6.41
C GLN A 5 -6.96 17.65 5.43
N LEU A 6 -6.37 16.58 5.95
CA LEU A 6 -5.86 15.46 5.15
C LEU A 6 -6.98 14.76 4.36
N GLN A 7 -8.14 14.55 4.97
CA GLN A 7 -9.30 13.98 4.27
C GLN A 7 -9.75 14.87 3.12
N ARG A 8 -9.81 16.20 3.33
CA ARG A 8 -10.15 17.16 2.27
C ARG A 8 -9.16 17.09 1.11
N THR A 9 -7.86 17.00 1.40
CA THR A 9 -6.82 16.86 0.35
C THR A 9 -7.01 15.56 -0.44
N LEU A 10 -7.23 14.43 0.24
CA LEU A 10 -7.42 13.14 -0.43
C LEU A 10 -8.68 13.12 -1.30
N LEU A 11 -9.78 13.72 -0.84
CA LEU A 11 -11.02 13.84 -1.62
C LEU A 11 -10.83 14.71 -2.87
N ARG A 12 -10.09 15.82 -2.77
CA ARG A 12 -9.75 16.65 -3.94
C ARG A 12 -8.89 15.91 -4.95
N VAL A 13 -7.97 15.06 -4.48
CA VAL A 13 -7.17 14.23 -5.39
C VAL A 13 -8.06 13.23 -6.11
N ALA A 14 -8.99 12.58 -5.42
CA ALA A 14 -9.94 11.65 -6.04
C ALA A 14 -10.80 12.35 -7.10
N GLU A 15 -11.35 13.53 -6.80
CA GLU A 15 -12.12 14.36 -7.74
C GLU A 15 -11.30 14.73 -8.99
N ARG A 16 -10.03 15.11 -8.82
CA ARG A 16 -9.15 15.40 -9.96
C ARG A 16 -8.84 14.16 -10.80
N LEU A 17 -8.67 13.01 -10.17
CA LEU A 17 -8.46 11.74 -10.87
C LEU A 17 -9.72 11.30 -11.62
N GLU A 18 -10.90 11.52 -11.05
CA GLU A 18 -12.17 11.28 -11.72
C GLU A 18 -12.31 12.15 -12.98
N ASN A 19 -12.07 13.46 -12.86
CA ASN A 19 -12.11 14.37 -14.00
C ASN A 19 -11.11 13.96 -15.10
N LEU A 20 -9.89 13.58 -14.72
CA LEU A 20 -8.89 13.10 -15.67
C LEU A 20 -9.32 11.79 -16.34
N ALA A 21 -9.86 10.84 -15.57
CA ALA A 21 -10.36 9.59 -16.12
C ALA A 21 -11.47 9.84 -17.15
N LEU A 22 -12.44 10.70 -16.82
CA LEU A 22 -13.53 11.07 -17.72
C LEU A 22 -13.02 11.79 -18.98
N TYR A 23 -12.05 12.68 -18.83
CA TYR A 23 -11.42 13.38 -19.95
C TYR A 23 -10.75 12.42 -20.94
N GLU A 24 -10.04 11.41 -20.43
CA GLU A 24 -9.37 10.38 -21.24
C GLU A 24 -10.33 9.27 -21.73
N GLY A 25 -11.64 9.38 -21.46
CA GLY A 25 -12.64 8.35 -21.80
C GLY A 25 -12.52 7.05 -20.99
N ALA A 26 -11.78 7.07 -19.88
CA ALA A 26 -11.65 5.94 -18.96
C ALA A 26 -12.87 5.83 -18.04
N LYS A 27 -13.18 4.61 -17.61
CA LYS A 27 -14.24 4.36 -16.63
C LYS A 27 -13.75 4.69 -15.23
N TRP A 28 -14.48 5.58 -14.54
CA TRP A 28 -14.31 5.81 -13.11
C TRP A 28 -15.10 4.77 -12.31
N PHE A 29 -14.50 4.24 -11.24
CA PHE A 29 -15.15 3.29 -10.35
C PHE A 29 -14.87 3.62 -8.89
N GLN A 30 -15.94 3.90 -8.18
CA GLN A 30 -15.92 4.14 -6.74
C GLN A 30 -16.67 3.00 -6.04
N PRO A 31 -15.99 2.07 -5.36
CA PRO A 31 -16.65 0.99 -4.64
C PRO A 31 -17.41 1.55 -3.42
N GLU A 32 -18.57 0.97 -3.11
CA GLU A 32 -19.37 1.32 -1.92
C GLU A 32 -18.61 1.08 -0.61
N ASN A 33 -17.72 0.09 -0.61
CA ASN A 33 -16.91 -0.32 0.53
C ASN A 33 -15.42 -0.08 0.29
N ASN A 34 -14.71 0.20 1.38
CA ASN A 34 -13.25 0.33 1.34
C ASN A 34 -12.58 -0.98 0.92
N VAL A 35 -11.53 -0.86 0.12
CA VAL A 35 -10.72 -2.01 -0.29
C VAL A 35 -9.65 -2.30 0.75
N SER A 36 -9.73 -3.48 1.38
CA SER A 36 -8.76 -3.87 2.41
C SER A 36 -7.48 -4.44 1.80
N GLY A 37 -6.34 -3.83 2.12
CA GLY A 37 -5.02 -4.39 1.85
C GLY A 37 -4.60 -5.52 2.81
N LYS A 38 -5.40 -5.81 3.85
CA LYS A 38 -5.14 -6.90 4.80
C LYS A 38 -5.81 -8.22 4.40
N GLN A 39 -6.73 -8.18 3.43
CA GLN A 39 -7.38 -9.38 2.90
C GLN A 39 -6.54 -9.98 1.78
N CYS A 40 -6.45 -11.31 1.76
CA CYS A 40 -5.70 -12.05 0.77
C CYS A 40 -6.26 -11.78 -0.64
N PRO A 41 -5.42 -11.29 -1.58
CA PRO A 41 -5.87 -10.97 -2.94
C PRO A 41 -6.36 -12.20 -3.71
N LEU A 42 -5.87 -13.39 -3.35
CA LEU A 42 -6.24 -14.65 -3.98
C LEU A 42 -7.57 -15.19 -3.43
N CYS A 43 -7.59 -15.57 -2.14
CA CYS A 43 -8.71 -16.33 -1.55
C CYS A 43 -9.65 -15.50 -0.66
N GLY A 44 -9.35 -14.22 -0.41
CA GLY A 44 -10.18 -13.32 0.41
C GLY A 44 -10.05 -13.48 1.93
N ALA A 45 -9.34 -14.49 2.43
CA ALA A 45 -9.11 -14.67 3.87
C ALA A 45 -8.29 -13.51 4.47
N TRP A 46 -8.50 -13.20 5.75
CA TRP A 46 -7.70 -12.21 6.46
C TRP A 46 -6.25 -12.67 6.62
N GLY A 47 -5.31 -11.80 6.28
CA GLY A 47 -3.88 -12.07 6.42
C GLY A 47 -3.38 -11.85 7.84
N VAL A 48 -2.37 -12.63 8.21
CA VAL A 48 -1.59 -12.45 9.45
C VAL A 48 -0.40 -11.53 9.14
N GLU A 49 -0.20 -10.47 9.92
CA GLU A 49 0.92 -9.54 9.71
C GLU A 49 2.23 -10.21 10.12
N VAL A 50 3.14 -10.41 9.16
CA VAL A 50 4.44 -11.07 9.38
C VAL A 50 5.59 -10.07 9.53
N ARG A 51 5.43 -8.88 8.96
CA ARG A 51 6.30 -7.70 9.14
C ARG A 51 5.47 -6.46 8.83
N ARG A 52 5.95 -5.27 9.22
CA ARG A 52 5.20 -4.01 9.06
C ARG A 52 4.66 -3.84 7.64
N ARG A 53 3.33 -3.86 7.49
CA ARG A 53 2.59 -3.76 6.20
C ARG A 53 2.78 -4.94 5.23
N TYR A 54 3.25 -6.09 5.70
CA TYR A 54 3.23 -7.34 4.93
C TYR A 54 2.48 -8.42 5.66
N TYR A 55 1.77 -9.21 4.88
CA TYR A 55 0.83 -10.19 5.38
C TYR A 55 1.08 -11.52 4.71
N ARG A 56 0.76 -12.59 5.43
CA ARG A 56 0.71 -13.95 4.92
C ARG A 56 -0.69 -14.51 5.10
N CYS A 57 -1.20 -15.22 4.08
CA CYS A 57 -2.51 -15.85 4.16
C CYS A 57 -2.40 -17.17 4.94
N PRO A 58 -3.21 -17.39 5.98
CA PRO A 58 -3.23 -18.67 6.68
C PRO A 58 -3.86 -19.80 5.84
N LYS A 59 -4.67 -19.47 4.83
CA LYS A 59 -5.38 -20.47 3.99
C LYS A 59 -4.55 -20.94 2.78
N CYS A 60 -3.96 -20.00 2.04
CA CYS A 60 -3.26 -20.32 0.78
C CYS A 60 -1.77 -20.01 0.81
N GLY A 61 -1.23 -19.56 1.95
CA GLY A 61 0.21 -19.32 2.13
C GLY A 61 0.80 -18.11 1.41
N LEU A 62 0.04 -17.46 0.51
CA LEU A 62 0.48 -16.27 -0.24
C LEU A 62 0.99 -15.18 0.69
N GLU A 63 2.06 -14.49 0.29
CA GLU A 63 2.58 -13.32 0.99
C GLU A 63 2.39 -12.06 0.14
N TRP A 64 2.06 -10.93 0.77
CA TRP A 64 1.83 -9.67 0.06
C TRP A 64 2.15 -8.45 0.90
N THR A 65 2.41 -7.34 0.23
CA THR A 65 2.37 -6.00 0.84
C THR A 65 0.95 -5.47 0.88
N ARG A 66 0.63 -4.66 1.90
CA ARG A 66 -0.72 -4.07 2.06
C ARG A 66 -1.19 -3.34 0.80
N ASP A 67 -0.29 -2.64 0.11
CA ASP A 67 -0.64 -1.78 -1.02
C ASP A 67 -0.91 -2.62 -2.28
N TRP A 68 -0.08 -3.64 -2.54
CA TRP A 68 -0.32 -4.58 -3.63
C TRP A 68 -1.67 -5.30 -3.48
N ALA A 69 -2.02 -5.76 -2.28
CA ALA A 69 -3.31 -6.39 -2.06
C ALA A 69 -4.49 -5.42 -2.21
N ALA A 70 -4.35 -4.17 -1.76
CA ALA A 70 -5.39 -3.17 -1.95
C ALA A 70 -5.64 -2.91 -3.44
N CYS A 71 -4.59 -2.72 -4.24
CA CYS A 71 -4.72 -2.53 -5.69
C CYS A 71 -5.36 -3.74 -6.37
N TYR A 72 -4.91 -4.94 -6.03
CA TYR A 72 -5.44 -6.17 -6.63
C TYR A 72 -6.91 -6.40 -6.26
N ASN A 73 -7.28 -6.19 -5.00
CA ASN A 73 -8.67 -6.30 -4.56
C ASN A 73 -9.57 -5.24 -5.22
N ALA A 74 -9.06 -4.02 -5.44
CA ALA A 74 -9.79 -2.97 -6.14
C ALA A 74 -10.04 -3.36 -7.60
N ALA A 75 -9.02 -3.91 -8.29
CA ALA A 75 -9.16 -4.43 -9.65
C ALA A 75 -10.21 -5.55 -9.72
N LYS A 76 -10.24 -6.48 -8.76
CA LYS A 76 -11.29 -7.52 -8.72
C LYS A 76 -12.69 -6.93 -8.59
N LEU A 77 -12.87 -5.93 -7.72
CA LEU A 77 -14.17 -5.28 -7.55
C LEU A 77 -14.60 -4.55 -8.82
N PHE A 78 -13.68 -3.85 -9.48
CA PHE A 78 -13.93 -3.18 -10.75
C PHE A 78 -14.35 -4.17 -11.84
N LEU A 79 -13.61 -5.27 -12.01
CA LEU A 79 -13.92 -6.30 -13.00
C LEU A 79 -15.27 -6.96 -12.74
N LYS A 80 -15.61 -7.20 -11.47
CA LYS A 80 -16.94 -7.69 -11.08
C LYS A 80 -18.05 -6.69 -11.42
N ALA A 81 -17.86 -5.41 -11.12
CA ALA A 81 -18.82 -4.35 -11.46
C ALA A 81 -19.03 -4.24 -12.98
N CYS A 82 -17.97 -4.46 -13.76
CA CYS A 82 -18.03 -4.51 -15.22
C CYS A 82 -18.56 -5.84 -15.79
N ARG A 83 -18.91 -6.83 -14.97
CA ARG A 83 -19.28 -8.19 -15.39
C ARG A 83 -18.24 -8.84 -16.32
N ALA A 84 -16.96 -8.54 -16.09
CA ALA A 84 -15.85 -9.00 -16.91
C ALA A 84 -15.25 -10.31 -16.37
N GLU A 85 -16.04 -11.39 -16.37
CA GLU A 85 -15.69 -12.68 -15.73
C GLU A 85 -14.38 -13.28 -16.24
N ARG A 86 -14.19 -13.33 -17.57
CA ARG A 86 -12.94 -13.82 -18.18
C ARG A 86 -11.69 -13.08 -17.71
N HIS A 87 -11.80 -11.76 -17.52
CA HIS A 87 -10.68 -10.94 -17.04
C HIS A 87 -10.42 -11.19 -15.55
N LEU A 88 -11.48 -11.38 -14.75
CA LEU A 88 -11.37 -11.72 -13.34
C LEU A 88 -10.68 -13.07 -13.14
N GLU A 89 -11.06 -14.09 -13.93
CA GLU A 89 -10.43 -15.40 -13.94
C GLU A 89 -8.97 -15.31 -14.36
N THR A 90 -8.68 -14.61 -15.47
CA THR A 90 -7.31 -14.40 -15.95
C THR A 90 -6.44 -13.73 -14.89
N LEU A 91 -6.96 -12.70 -14.22
CA LEU A 91 -6.28 -12.01 -13.13
C LEU A 91 -5.97 -13.00 -12.00
N GLN A 92 -6.97 -13.76 -11.54
CA GLN A 92 -6.80 -14.78 -10.49
C GLN A 92 -5.77 -15.85 -10.84
N SER A 93 -5.86 -16.44 -12.04
CA SER A 93 -4.91 -17.44 -12.52
C SER A 93 -3.50 -16.86 -12.65
N TRP A 94 -3.37 -15.62 -13.12
CA TRP A 94 -2.08 -14.95 -13.18
C TRP A 94 -1.44 -14.83 -11.80
N LEU A 95 -2.18 -14.42 -10.77
CA LEU A 95 -1.65 -14.33 -9.40
C LEU A 95 -1.28 -15.69 -8.81
N GLN A 96 -2.06 -16.74 -9.11
CA GLN A 96 -1.73 -18.12 -8.71
C GLN A 96 -0.39 -18.56 -9.29
N ASN A 97 -0.13 -18.23 -10.56
CA ASN A 97 1.10 -18.58 -11.26
C ASN A 97 2.29 -17.67 -10.90
N HIS A 98 2.04 -16.51 -10.28
CA HIS A 98 3.05 -15.51 -9.91
C HIS A 98 2.95 -15.12 -8.42
N PRO A 99 3.15 -16.06 -7.48
CA PRO A 99 2.94 -15.82 -6.05
C PRO A 99 3.89 -14.76 -5.45
N ARG A 100 4.97 -14.39 -6.13
CA ARG A 100 5.92 -13.34 -5.72
C ARG A 100 5.58 -11.95 -6.26
N ALA A 101 4.61 -11.82 -7.16
CA ALA A 101 4.22 -10.51 -7.71
C ALA A 101 3.76 -9.50 -6.62
N PRO A 102 2.97 -9.89 -5.60
CA PRO A 102 2.49 -8.96 -4.56
C PRO A 102 3.55 -8.49 -3.56
N THR A 103 4.80 -8.95 -3.72
CA THR A 103 5.98 -8.55 -2.96
C THR A 103 7.08 -7.99 -3.86
N HIS A 104 6.81 -7.83 -5.17
CA HIS A 104 7.78 -7.32 -6.13
C HIS A 104 8.04 -5.81 -5.93
N GLY A 105 9.28 -5.38 -6.18
CA GLY A 105 9.71 -3.98 -6.04
C GLY A 105 9.89 -3.52 -4.59
N THR A 106 9.37 -4.27 -3.62
CA THR A 106 9.65 -4.04 -2.21
C THR A 106 10.90 -4.82 -1.82
N ARG A 107 12.04 -4.46 -2.42
CA ARG A 107 13.34 -4.91 -1.89
C ARG A 107 13.39 -4.47 -0.43
N GLU A 108 13.60 -5.43 0.46
CA GLU A 108 14.12 -5.12 1.77
C GLU A 108 15.33 -4.21 1.54
N ARG A 109 15.22 -2.96 1.97
CA ARG A 109 16.41 -2.23 2.33
C ARG A 109 17.03 -3.14 3.41
N PRO A 110 18.22 -3.73 3.20
CA PRO A 110 18.85 -4.51 4.26
C PRO A 110 18.81 -3.64 5.50
N ALA A 111 18.44 -4.22 6.64
CA ALA A 111 18.48 -3.52 7.91
C ALA A 111 19.85 -2.84 7.97
N GLY A 112 19.87 -1.51 7.80
CA GLY A 112 21.10 -0.76 7.98
C GLY A 112 21.62 -1.11 9.36
N PRO A 113 22.95 -1.13 9.56
CA PRO A 113 23.50 -1.42 10.89
C PRO A 113 22.78 -0.50 11.89
N GLY A 114 22.26 -1.12 12.96
CA GLY A 114 21.46 -0.46 13.98
C GLY A 114 22.15 0.81 14.50
N PRO A 115 21.42 1.70 15.20
CA PRO A 115 21.98 2.96 15.66
C PRO A 115 23.29 2.70 16.40
N SER A 116 24.40 3.12 15.79
CA SER A 116 25.71 3.12 16.43
C SER A 116 25.56 3.99 17.67
N SER A 117 25.65 3.35 18.83
CA SER A 117 25.74 4.01 20.12
C SER A 117 27.05 4.79 20.17
N ARG A 118 27.04 6.02 19.64
CA ARG A 118 28.08 6.99 19.98
C ARG A 118 27.76 7.58 21.35
N HIS A 119 28.09 6.82 22.39
CA HIS A 119 28.52 7.42 23.64
C HIS A 119 29.97 7.90 23.44
N GLY A 120 30.11 9.20 23.24
CA GLY A 120 31.38 9.92 23.35
C GLY A 120 31.19 11.04 24.38
N PRO A 121 32.17 11.29 25.27
CA PRO A 121 31.95 12.08 26.47
C PRO A 121 31.85 13.57 26.16
N THR A 122 30.99 14.21 26.95
CA THR A 122 30.78 15.64 27.08
C THR A 122 32.11 16.37 27.32
N ALA A 123 32.48 17.28 26.41
CA ALA A 123 33.49 18.30 26.69
C ALA A 123 32.94 19.67 26.28
N ALA A 124 32.45 20.39 27.28
CA ALA A 124 32.07 21.78 27.17
C ALA A 124 33.31 22.65 26.83
N ARG A 125 33.22 23.47 25.79
CA ARG A 125 34.02 24.69 25.66
C ARG A 125 33.13 25.82 25.17
N ARG A 126 32.66 26.64 26.13
CA ARG A 126 32.14 27.98 25.86
C ARG A 126 33.31 28.85 25.40
N VAL A 127 33.15 29.53 24.27
CA VAL A 127 34.01 30.64 23.87
C VAL A 127 33.28 31.94 24.24
N PRO A 128 33.90 32.88 24.98
CA PRO A 128 33.26 34.15 25.31
C PRO A 128 33.15 35.05 24.07
N ARG A 129 31.98 35.66 23.90
CA ARG A 129 31.68 36.62 22.83
C ARG A 129 32.24 37.99 23.24
N ALA A 130 33.16 38.52 22.45
CA ALA A 130 33.68 39.87 22.64
C ALA A 130 32.60 40.91 22.34
N ALA A 131 32.49 41.90 23.23
CA ALA A 131 31.64 43.07 23.09
C ALA A 131 32.14 43.99 21.97
N ARG A 132 31.20 44.60 21.26
CA ARG A 132 31.38 45.87 20.54
C ARG A 132 30.18 46.75 20.84
#